data_AF-A0A2U1KW00-F1
#
_entry.id   AF-A0A2U1KW00-F1
#
_cell.length_a   1.000
_cell.length_b   1.000
_cell.length_c   1.000
_cell.angle_alpha   90.00
_cell.angle_beta   90.00
_cell.angle_gamma   90.00
#
_symmetry.space_group_name_H-M   'P 1'
#
loop_
_entity.id
_entity.type
_entity.pdbx_description
1 polymer ?
#
loop_
_entity_poly.entity_id
_entity_poly.type
_entity_poly.pdbx_seq_one_letter_code
_entity_poly.pdbx_strand_id
1 'polypeptide(L)'
;MASSSNNVNEIKEVSWSYNMATEFKIFVNNRITQDKGCLIRYVEERNELRKKVKASQDPISERNELRKKVETIQDPISVSERLGPFKKKNGAIIGCLVETQKRDRNRINMLTALINDIIDGIRELEGQAKLMKVHEQASSDED
;
A
#
# COMPACT_ATOMS: atom_id res chain seq x y z
N MET A 1 36.30 -57.10 -0.47
CA MET A 1 36.43 -55.64 -0.25
C MET A 1 35.38 -54.96 -1.11
N ALA A 2 34.31 -54.47 -0.49
CA ALA A 2 33.25 -53.75 -1.19
C ALA A 2 33.78 -52.38 -1.60
N SER A 3 33.67 -52.08 -2.88
CA SER A 3 34.07 -50.81 -3.48
C SER A 3 33.10 -49.72 -2.99
N SER A 4 33.60 -48.77 -2.20
CA SER A 4 32.89 -47.52 -1.91
C SER A 4 32.96 -46.66 -3.16
N SER A 5 32.04 -46.91 -4.08
CA SER A 5 31.70 -45.94 -5.12
C SER A 5 30.65 -45.00 -4.54
N ASN A 6 31.08 -44.03 -3.73
CA ASN A 6 30.23 -42.86 -3.55
C ASN A 6 30.11 -42.23 -4.94
N ASN A 7 28.93 -42.37 -5.53
CA ASN A 7 28.63 -42.04 -6.90
C ASN A 7 28.88 -40.54 -7.11
N VAL A 8 29.90 -40.19 -7.91
CA VAL A 8 30.27 -38.80 -8.21
C VAL A 8 29.08 -37.99 -8.73
N ASN A 9 28.05 -38.64 -9.29
CA ASN A 9 26.83 -37.99 -9.72
C ASN A 9 25.93 -37.56 -8.55
N GLU A 10 25.81 -38.36 -7.48
CA GLU A 10 25.10 -37.97 -6.25
C GLU A 10 25.77 -36.77 -5.58
N ILE A 11 27.11 -36.79 -5.47
CA ILE A 11 27.87 -35.67 -4.89
C ILE A 11 27.66 -34.38 -5.71
N LYS A 12 27.60 -34.48 -7.05
CA LYS A 12 27.33 -33.33 -7.92
C LYS A 12 25.89 -32.83 -7.79
N GLU A 13 24.90 -33.70 -7.79
CA GLU A 13 23.48 -33.33 -7.64
C GLU A 13 23.20 -32.67 -6.29
N VAL A 14 23.76 -33.21 -5.21
CA VAL A 14 23.65 -32.63 -3.86
C VAL A 14 24.33 -31.26 -3.82
N SER A 15 25.52 -31.11 -4.42
CA SER A 15 26.23 -29.82 -4.46
C SER A 15 25.49 -28.73 -5.27
N TRP A 16 24.84 -29.10 -6.37
CA TRP A 16 24.03 -28.18 -7.18
C TRP A 16 22.73 -27.80 -6.48
N SER A 17 22.08 -28.77 -5.82
CA SER A 17 20.84 -28.54 -5.05
C SER A 17 21.10 -27.61 -3.87
N TYR A 18 22.21 -27.78 -3.15
CA TYR A 18 22.61 -26.90 -2.05
C TYR A 18 22.93 -25.47 -2.50
N ASN A 19 23.63 -25.32 -3.64
CA ASN A 19 23.95 -24.00 -4.19
C ASN A 19 22.66 -23.26 -4.62
N MET A 20 21.75 -23.96 -5.30
CA MET A 20 20.44 -23.41 -5.70
C MET A 20 19.58 -23.04 -4.49
N ALA A 21 19.61 -23.83 -3.42
CA ALA A 21 18.89 -23.52 -2.17
C ALA A 21 19.41 -22.25 -1.50
N THR A 22 20.72 -22.06 -1.49
CA THR A 22 21.37 -20.88 -0.93
C THR A 22 21.01 -19.62 -1.73
N GLU A 23 21.11 -19.68 -3.07
CA GLU A 23 20.73 -18.58 -3.96
C GLU A 23 19.25 -18.21 -3.82
N PHE A 24 18.36 -19.20 -3.74
CA PHE A 24 16.93 -18.96 -3.51
C PHE A 24 16.67 -18.25 -2.18
N LYS A 25 17.31 -18.67 -1.09
CA LYS A 25 17.20 -18.01 0.22
C LYS A 25 17.66 -16.56 0.16
N ILE A 26 18.80 -16.29 -0.49
CA ILE A 26 19.31 -14.93 -0.68
C ILE A 26 18.30 -14.09 -1.47
N PHE A 27 17.80 -14.61 -2.59
CA PHE A 27 16.80 -13.93 -3.42
C PHE A 27 15.53 -13.58 -2.63
N VAL A 28 14.95 -14.55 -1.92
CA VAL A 28 13.73 -14.36 -1.13
C VAL A 28 13.95 -13.34 -0.01
N ASN A 29 15.06 -13.44 0.73
CA ASN A 29 15.38 -12.49 1.80
C ASN A 29 15.57 -11.06 1.29
N ASN A 30 16.26 -10.91 0.15
CA ASN A 30 16.42 -9.60 -0.49
C ASN A 30 15.07 -9.02 -0.90
N ARG A 31 14.19 -9.85 -1.47
CA ARG A 31 12.85 -9.41 -1.89
C ARG A 31 11.99 -9.00 -0.71
N ILE A 32 11.93 -9.81 0.34
CA ILE A 32 11.19 -9.49 1.57
C ILE A 32 11.71 -8.18 2.19
N THR A 33 13.04 -7.99 2.21
CA THR A 33 13.65 -6.77 2.75
C THR A 33 13.23 -5.52 1.96
N GLN A 34 13.27 -5.61 0.62
CA GLN A 34 12.83 -4.54 -0.25
C GLN A 34 11.34 -4.22 -0.05
N ASP A 35 10.50 -5.26 0.01
CA ASP A 35 9.04 -5.12 0.15
C ASP A 35 8.67 -4.53 1.52
N LYS A 36 9.37 -4.92 2.61
CA LYS A 36 9.25 -4.30 3.94
C LYS A 36 9.63 -2.82 3.91
N GLY A 37 10.69 -2.45 3.17
CA GLY A 37 11.08 -1.05 2.98
C GLY A 37 10.00 -0.23 2.25
N CYS A 38 9.42 -0.78 1.18
CA CYS A 38 8.29 -0.17 0.48
C CYS A 38 7.07 0.00 1.38
N LEU A 39 6.76 -1.01 2.20
CA LEU A 39 5.61 -1.02 3.10
C LEU A 39 5.64 0.15 4.09
N ILE A 40 6.80 0.41 4.72
CA ILE A 40 6.98 1.51 5.67
C ILE A 40 6.62 2.84 5.00
N ARG A 41 7.20 3.11 3.82
CA ARG A 41 6.98 4.34 3.06
C ARG A 41 5.50 4.52 2.68
N TYR A 42 4.84 3.49 2.18
CA TYR A 42 3.43 3.59 1.76
C TYR A 42 2.48 3.73 2.94
N VAL A 43 2.77 3.09 4.07
CA VAL A 43 1.99 3.26 5.31
C VAL A 43 2.09 4.71 5.81
N GLU A 44 3.28 5.28 5.80
CA GLU A 44 3.51 6.69 6.17
C GLU A 44 2.75 7.64 5.24
N GLU A 45 2.90 7.48 3.91
CA GLU A 45 2.19 8.32 2.93
C GLU A 45 0.67 8.27 3.14
N ARG A 46 0.12 7.06 3.32
CA ARG A 46 -1.32 6.87 3.56
C ARG A 46 -1.76 7.57 4.84
N ASN A 47 -0.96 7.48 5.91
CA ASN A 47 -1.29 8.09 7.20
C ASN A 47 -1.28 9.62 7.12
N GLU A 48 -0.29 10.21 6.46
CA GLU A 48 -0.24 11.65 6.21
C GLU A 48 -1.41 12.12 5.35
N LEU A 49 -1.78 11.34 4.33
CA LEU A 49 -2.92 11.67 3.49
C LEU A 49 -4.24 11.59 4.27
N ARG A 50 -4.40 10.61 5.16
CA ARG A 50 -5.56 10.53 6.08
C ARG A 50 -5.65 11.76 6.99
N LYS A 51 -4.52 12.25 7.52
CA LYS A 51 -4.49 13.49 8.31
C LYS A 51 -4.96 14.70 7.49
N LYS A 52 -4.47 14.84 6.26
CA LYS A 52 -4.88 15.93 5.33
C LYS A 52 -6.37 15.89 5.00
N VAL A 53 -6.91 14.70 4.70
CA VAL A 53 -8.35 14.53 4.43
C VAL A 53 -9.18 14.88 5.66
N LYS A 54 -8.75 14.47 6.85
CA LYS A 54 -9.44 14.81 8.10
C LYS A 54 -9.43 16.32 8.35
N ALA A 55 -8.28 16.98 8.22
CA ALA A 55 -8.14 18.41 8.44
C ALA A 55 -8.95 19.28 7.46
N SER A 56 -9.20 18.79 6.23
CA SER A 56 -9.99 19.51 5.23
C SER A 56 -11.51 19.28 5.35
N GLN A 57 -11.95 18.31 6.16
CA GLN A 57 -13.37 17.98 6.31
C GLN A 57 -14.14 19.07 7.07
N ASP A 58 -13.58 19.60 8.15
CA ASP A 58 -14.25 20.61 8.98
C ASP A 58 -14.46 21.92 8.21
N PRO A 59 -13.45 22.48 7.49
CA PRO A 59 -13.63 23.68 6.67
C PRO A 59 -14.68 23.54 5.57
N ILE A 60 -14.83 22.35 4.96
CA ILE A 60 -15.83 22.10 3.92
C ILE A 60 -17.23 22.06 4.52
N SER A 61 -17.39 21.41 5.68
CA SER A 61 -18.66 21.35 6.39
C SER A 61 -19.12 22.75 6.82
N GLU A 62 -18.24 23.52 7.45
CA GLU A 62 -18.53 24.89 7.90
C GLU A 62 -18.91 25.79 6.73
N ARG A 63 -18.17 25.72 5.61
CA ARG A 63 -18.43 26.54 4.42
C ARG A 63 -19.76 26.18 3.74
N ASN A 64 -20.15 24.91 3.76
CA ASN A 64 -21.45 24.47 3.25
C ASN A 64 -22.62 24.97 4.13
N GLU A 65 -22.48 24.92 5.45
CA GLU A 65 -23.50 25.43 6.36
C GLU A 65 -23.65 26.95 6.27
N LEU A 66 -22.55 27.69 6.15
CA LEU A 66 -22.58 29.13 5.87
C LEU A 66 -23.29 29.44 4.55
N ARG A 67 -23.02 28.66 3.49
CA ARG A 67 -23.70 28.81 2.21
C ARG A 67 -25.22 28.66 2.36
N LYS A 68 -25.69 27.60 3.04
CA LYS A 68 -27.12 27.37 3.27
C LYS A 68 -27.76 28.53 4.02
N LYS A 69 -27.12 29.02 5.09
CA LYS A 69 -27.61 30.17 5.87
C LYS A 69 -27.76 31.42 5.00
N VAL A 70 -26.76 31.71 4.17
CA VAL A 70 -26.81 32.84 3.22
C VAL A 70 -27.92 32.66 2.17
N GLU A 71 -28.16 31.44 1.69
CA GLU A 71 -29.24 31.16 0.74
C GLU A 71 -30.63 31.30 1.39
N THR A 72 -30.82 30.85 2.63
CA THR A 72 -32.11 30.96 3.36
C THR A 72 -32.48 32.38 3.78
N ILE A 73 -31.50 33.24 4.03
CA ILE A 73 -31.74 34.64 4.43
C ILE A 73 -32.13 35.50 3.21
N GLN A 74 -32.00 34.97 1.99
CA GLN A 74 -31.95 35.79 0.78
C GLN A 74 -32.97 35.35 -0.28
N ASP A 75 -34.19 35.89 -0.23
CA ASP A 75 -34.92 36.38 -1.42
C ASP A 75 -36.16 37.23 -1.07
N PRO A 76 -36.54 38.25 -1.88
CA PRO A 76 -35.74 39.12 -2.76
C PRO A 76 -35.79 40.58 -2.26
N ILE A 77 -34.82 41.45 -2.55
CA ILE A 77 -34.94 42.60 -3.48
C ILE A 77 -33.60 43.36 -3.36
N SER A 78 -33.00 43.77 -4.49
CA SER A 78 -31.87 44.73 -4.63
C SER A 78 -30.40 44.28 -4.49
N VAL A 79 -30.04 43.19 -3.80
CA VAL A 79 -28.59 42.83 -3.62
C VAL A 79 -28.07 41.82 -4.67
N SER A 80 -28.94 41.34 -5.54
CA SER A 80 -28.68 40.19 -6.44
C SER A 80 -27.52 40.41 -7.42
N GLU A 81 -27.37 41.60 -8.00
CA GLU A 81 -26.37 41.86 -9.05
C GLU A 81 -24.92 41.93 -8.53
N ARG A 82 -24.69 42.46 -7.31
CA ARG A 82 -23.33 42.52 -6.74
C ARG A 82 -22.86 41.20 -6.15
N LEU A 83 -23.79 40.33 -5.70
CA LEU A 83 -23.45 39.06 -5.05
C LEU A 83 -23.43 37.85 -5.98
N GLY A 84 -24.02 37.91 -7.17
CA GLY A 84 -23.93 36.84 -8.18
C GLY A 84 -22.50 36.32 -8.43
N PRO A 85 -21.51 37.21 -8.64
CA PRO A 85 -20.10 36.83 -8.78
C PRO A 85 -19.53 36.15 -7.52
N PHE A 86 -19.92 36.58 -6.33
CA PHE A 86 -19.46 36.00 -5.05
C PHE A 86 -20.05 34.62 -4.80
N LYS A 87 -21.35 34.41 -5.05
CA LYS A 87 -22.01 33.10 -4.94
C LYS A 87 -21.38 32.08 -5.90
N LYS A 88 -21.13 32.48 -7.16
CA LYS A 88 -20.47 31.62 -8.17
C LYS A 88 -19.04 31.25 -7.77
N LYS A 89 -18.24 32.22 -7.29
CA LYS A 89 -16.87 31.98 -6.81
C LYS A 89 -16.85 31.04 -5.60
N ASN A 90 -17.73 31.24 -4.62
CA ASN A 90 -17.80 30.39 -3.44
C ASN A 90 -18.20 28.95 -3.79
N GLY A 91 -19.19 28.77 -4.67
CA GLY A 91 -19.56 27.45 -5.18
C GLY A 91 -18.40 26.74 -5.89
N ALA A 92 -17.66 27.45 -6.73
CA ALA A 92 -16.48 26.91 -7.42
C ALA A 92 -15.37 26.49 -6.44
N ILE A 93 -15.11 27.27 -5.39
CA ILE A 93 -14.11 26.94 -4.37
C ILE A 93 -14.52 25.69 -3.59
N ILE A 94 -15.79 25.60 -3.14
CA ILE A 94 -16.32 24.40 -2.46
C ILE A 94 -16.20 23.18 -3.38
N GLY A 95 -16.60 23.30 -4.65
CA GLY A 95 -16.50 22.21 -5.63
C GLY A 95 -15.05 21.73 -5.80
N CYS A 96 -14.08 22.64 -5.92
CA CYS A 96 -12.67 22.30 -6.03
C CYS A 96 -12.14 21.56 -4.78
N LEU A 97 -12.56 21.98 -3.59
CA LEU A 97 -12.20 21.33 -2.32
C LEU A 97 -12.77 19.92 -2.22
N VAL A 98 -14.04 19.73 -2.57
CA VAL A 98 -14.71 18.41 -2.58
C VAL A 98 -14.04 17.45 -3.56
N GLU A 99 -13.75 17.90 -4.78
CA GLU A 99 -13.05 17.06 -5.77
C GLU A 99 -11.63 16.70 -5.33
N THR A 100 -10.93 17.63 -4.65
CA THR A 100 -9.60 17.34 -4.09
C THR A 100 -9.68 16.28 -2.99
N GLN A 101 -10.63 16.40 -2.05
CA GLN A 101 -10.85 15.37 -1.03
C GLN A 101 -11.21 14.02 -1.63
N LYS A 102 -12.04 13.99 -2.68
CA LYS A 102 -12.40 12.76 -3.39
C LYS A 102 -11.16 12.08 -3.98
N ARG A 103 -10.28 12.84 -4.64
CA ARG A 103 -8.99 12.32 -5.15
C ARG A 103 -8.11 11.79 -4.03
N ASP A 104 -7.99 12.51 -2.92
CA ASP A 104 -7.17 12.07 -1.79
C ASP A 104 -7.72 10.79 -1.16
N ARG A 105 -9.04 10.64 -1.01
CA ARG A 105 -9.67 9.38 -0.58
C ARG A 105 -9.39 8.23 -1.56
N ASN A 106 -9.48 8.47 -2.86
CA ASN A 106 -9.14 7.46 -3.87
C ASN A 106 -7.68 7.01 -3.75
N ARG A 107 -6.75 7.95 -3.54
CA ARG A 107 -5.33 7.64 -3.29
C ARG A 107 -5.14 6.83 -2.01
N ILE A 108 -5.85 7.15 -0.92
CA ILE A 108 -5.83 6.36 0.32
C ILE A 108 -6.27 4.91 0.06
N ASN A 109 -7.33 4.73 -0.75
CA ASN A 109 -7.82 3.40 -1.10
C ASN A 109 -6.80 2.61 -1.93
N MET A 110 -6.19 3.25 -2.94
CA MET A 110 -5.12 2.64 -3.74
C MET A 110 -3.91 2.25 -2.89
N LEU A 111 -3.43 3.14 -2.02
CA LEU A 111 -2.34 2.83 -1.09
C LEU A 111 -2.71 1.68 -0.16
N THR A 112 -3.96 1.60 0.29
CA THR A 112 -4.42 0.50 1.15
C THR A 112 -4.39 -0.84 0.42
N ALA A 113 -4.87 -0.89 -0.84
CA ALA A 113 -4.80 -2.10 -1.66
C ALA A 113 -3.35 -2.53 -1.89
N LEU A 114 -2.47 -1.61 -2.33
CA LEU A 114 -1.06 -1.90 -2.56
C LEU A 114 -0.34 -2.41 -1.29
N ILE A 115 -0.64 -1.81 -0.14
CA ILE A 115 -0.09 -2.26 1.16
C ILE A 115 -0.50 -3.70 1.45
N ASN A 116 -1.76 -4.06 1.21
CA ASN A 116 -2.24 -5.43 1.45
C ASN A 116 -1.57 -6.42 0.49
N ASP A 117 -1.48 -6.08 -0.80
CA ASP A 117 -0.82 -6.93 -1.81
C ASP A 117 0.65 -7.20 -1.45
N ILE A 118 1.37 -6.18 -0.96
CA ILE A 118 2.76 -6.32 -0.50
C ILE A 118 2.82 -7.23 0.74
N ILE A 119 1.91 -7.07 1.70
CA ILE A 119 1.86 -7.92 2.90
C ILE A 119 1.63 -9.37 2.53
N ASP A 120 0.69 -9.64 1.61
CA ASP A 120 0.39 -11.00 1.18
C ASP A 120 1.55 -11.61 0.40
N GLY A 121 2.21 -10.84 -0.47
CA GLY A 121 3.43 -11.29 -1.15
C GLY A 121 4.58 -11.62 -0.19
N ILE A 122 4.79 -10.80 0.85
CA ILE A 122 5.77 -11.11 1.91
C ILE A 122 5.43 -12.42 2.61
N ARG A 123 4.16 -12.64 2.96
CA ARG A 123 3.70 -13.87 3.63
C ARG A 123 3.91 -15.10 2.76
N GLU A 124 3.63 -14.99 1.47
CA GLU A 124 3.87 -16.07 0.50
C GLU A 124 5.36 -16.43 0.43
N LEU A 125 6.22 -15.42 0.28
CA LEU A 125 7.67 -15.61 0.26
C LEU A 125 8.21 -16.20 1.57
N GLU A 126 7.74 -15.74 2.72
CA GLU A 126 8.08 -16.32 4.02
C GLU A 126 7.61 -17.79 4.15
N GLY A 127 6.47 -18.14 3.54
CA GLY A 127 5.97 -19.51 3.44
C GLY A 127 6.87 -20.40 2.58
N GLN A 128 7.26 -19.93 1.40
CA GLN A 128 8.17 -20.66 0.51
C GLN A 128 9.53 -20.90 1.17
N ALA A 129 10.09 -19.90 1.85
CA ALA A 129 11.35 -20.04 2.59
C ALA A 129 11.27 -21.08 3.72
N LYS A 130 10.11 -21.23 4.38
CA LYS A 130 9.91 -22.25 5.42
C LYS A 130 9.83 -23.66 4.83
N LEU A 131 9.08 -23.86 3.75
CA LEU A 131 8.99 -25.15 3.08
C LEU A 131 10.36 -25.65 2.62
N MET A 132 11.19 -24.75 2.09
CA MET A 132 12.54 -25.11 1.66
C MET A 132 13.44 -25.59 2.80
N LYS A 133 13.33 -25.00 4.00
CA LYS A 133 14.08 -25.47 5.19
C LYS A 133 13.65 -26.85 5.64
N VAL A 134 12.35 -27.18 5.56
CA VAL A 134 11.84 -28.50 5.91
C VAL A 134 12.38 -29.56 4.94
N HIS A 135 12.48 -29.24 3.65
CA HIS A 135 13.03 -30.16 2.66
C HIS A 135 14.53 -30.43 2.86
N GLU A 136 15.33 -29.42 3.21
CA GLU A 136 16.74 -29.61 3.59
C GLU A 136 16.91 -30.53 4.80
N GLN A 137 16.03 -30.40 5.80
CA GLN A 137 16.14 -31.19 7.04
C GLN A 137 15.70 -32.65 6.83
N ALA A 138 14.62 -32.88 6.07
CA ALA A 138 14.18 -34.24 5.72
C ALA A 138 15.19 -34.97 4.82
N SER A 139 15.87 -34.26 3.91
CA SER A 139 16.93 -34.83 3.08
C SER A 139 18.20 -35.17 3.88
N SER A 140 18.39 -34.60 5.07
CA SER A 140 19.55 -34.88 5.93
C SER A 140 19.30 -36.02 6.92
N ASP A 141 18.04 -36.42 7.13
CA ASP A 141 17.63 -37.47 8.07
C ASP A 141 17.48 -38.85 7.40
N GLU A 142 17.59 -38.92 6.06
CA GLU A 142 17.53 -40.18 5.27
C GLU A 142 18.92 -40.75 4.90
N ASP A 143 20.01 -40.15 5.36
CA ASP A 143 21.41 -40.61 5.17
C ASP A 143 21.97 -41.40 6.38
#